data_AF-A0A7X4FH49-F1
#
_entry.id   AF-A0A7X4FH49-F1
#
_cell.length_a   1.000
_cell.length_b   1.000
_cell.length_c   1.000
_cell.angle_alpha   90.00
_cell.angle_beta   90.00
_cell.angle_gamma   90.00
#
_symmetry.space_group_name_H-M   'P 1'
#
loop_
_entity.id
_entity.type
_entity.pdbx_description
1 polymer ?
#
loop_
_entity_poly.entity_id
_entity_poly.type
_entity_poly.pdbx_seq_one_letter_code
_entity_poly.pdbx_strand_id
1 'polypeptide(L)'
;MRLLILATLSIGLLTQPLQARIGSQSGNPDFDASGEVDFTDFLLFAGKFGARQGDERYEVRFDLDGDGEVGFGDFLIFAGSFGKEVPKAMGKIYWTDSGTGGSNPLQDDKIQSANLDGSNVEALLTYDNALRLPRGIALDVAAGKMYWTDSVTDSIRRANFDGSDIELVIDTRTIGGQSLPGPATTPRDIALDLTSDPPKMYWVDAGRANVDNGKIQRANLDGSSPEALVTSGLVNPQGIALDVAGGKMYWTDSGTGAPNPLQDDKIQRANLDGSNVETLLTFQNFLRVPRGIALDVAAGKMYWTDIVRDRIRRANLDGTEPEDILNTRTFGGQSLGGPATAPRDIALDLTSDPPKMYWIDAGTGNVDNGKIWRANLDGSSPEALVTSGLVNPHGIALMLAP
;
A
#
# COMPACT_ATOMS: atom_id res chain seq x y z
N MET A 1 -48.52 -72.12 9.56
CA MET A 1 -48.46 -71.11 8.48
C MET A 1 -47.35 -70.15 8.83
N ARG A 2 -46.29 -70.06 8.04
CA ARG A 2 -45.13 -69.18 8.28
C ARG A 2 -45.57 -67.72 8.22
N LEU A 3 -45.19 -66.92 9.22
CA LEU A 3 -45.06 -65.47 9.05
C LEU A 3 -43.80 -65.01 9.80
N LEU A 4 -42.74 -64.80 9.01
CA LEU A 4 -41.59 -63.97 9.37
C LEU A 4 -42.09 -62.51 9.43
N ILE A 5 -41.63 -61.73 10.40
CA ILE A 5 -41.10 -60.35 10.20
C ILE A 5 -40.24 -60.01 11.41
N LEU A 6 -39.06 -59.48 11.08
CA LEU A 6 -37.87 -59.30 11.90
C LEU A 6 -38.00 -58.19 12.94
N ALA A 7 -37.35 -58.40 14.08
CA ALA A 7 -36.77 -57.35 14.89
C ALA A 7 -35.34 -57.05 14.39
N THR A 8 -35.02 -55.79 14.13
CA THR A 8 -33.64 -55.30 14.04
C THR A 8 -33.55 -53.95 14.74
N LEU A 9 -32.86 -53.95 15.89
CA LEU A 9 -32.26 -52.77 16.49
C LEU A 9 -31.13 -52.32 15.55
N SER A 10 -31.22 -51.12 14.99
CA SER A 10 -30.12 -50.49 14.25
C SER A 10 -29.53 -49.36 15.08
N ILE A 11 -28.40 -49.64 15.72
CA ILE A 11 -27.46 -48.62 16.19
C ILE A 11 -26.76 -48.10 14.93
N GLY A 12 -27.17 -46.92 14.46
CA GLY A 12 -26.53 -46.20 13.36
C GLY A 12 -25.55 -45.18 13.92
N LEU A 13 -24.27 -45.53 13.90
CA LEU A 13 -23.16 -44.63 14.20
C LEU A 13 -23.14 -43.42 13.25
N LEU A 14 -22.74 -42.29 13.83
CA LEU A 14 -22.13 -41.13 13.20
C LEU A 14 -21.20 -41.50 12.04
N THR A 15 -21.59 -41.15 10.82
CA THR A 15 -20.68 -40.81 9.73
C THR A 15 -21.35 -39.78 8.82
N GLN A 16 -21.40 -38.52 9.25
CA GLN A 16 -21.35 -37.44 8.27
C GLN A 16 -19.86 -37.11 8.09
N PRO A 17 -19.33 -37.13 6.86
CA PRO A 17 -17.98 -36.62 6.64
C PRO A 17 -17.96 -35.16 7.09
N LEU A 18 -16.93 -34.83 7.87
CA LEU A 18 -16.62 -33.52 8.40
C LEU A 18 -16.17 -32.60 7.24
N GLN A 19 -17.06 -32.32 6.29
CA GLN A 19 -16.83 -31.41 5.16
C GLN A 19 -18.11 -30.62 4.91
N ALA A 20 -18.49 -29.79 5.88
CA ALA A 20 -19.56 -28.81 5.71
C ALA A 20 -19.48 -27.68 6.76
N ARG A 21 -18.43 -26.85 6.63
CA ARG A 21 -18.35 -25.42 7.00
C ARG A 21 -16.86 -25.05 7.08
N ILE A 22 -16.23 -24.91 5.93
CA ILE A 22 -15.01 -24.10 5.85
C ILE A 22 -15.37 -23.04 4.82
N GLY A 23 -15.54 -21.81 5.29
CA GLY A 23 -15.69 -20.65 4.43
C GLY A 23 -14.48 -20.54 3.51
N SER A 24 -14.62 -19.82 2.40
CA SER A 24 -13.64 -19.74 1.31
C SER A 24 -12.35 -18.96 1.63
N GLN A 25 -11.88 -18.98 2.88
CA GLN A 25 -10.65 -18.35 3.34
C GLN A 25 -9.91 -19.40 4.19
N SER A 26 -9.19 -20.33 3.56
CA SER A 26 -8.22 -21.13 4.32
C SER A 26 -6.95 -20.29 4.42
N GLY A 27 -6.68 -19.69 5.58
CA GLY A 27 -5.42 -18.99 5.83
C GLY A 27 -4.22 -19.91 5.56
N ASN A 28 -3.04 -19.33 5.28
CA ASN A 28 -1.82 -20.11 5.07
C ASN A 28 -1.19 -20.45 6.44
N PRO A 29 -1.07 -21.74 6.82
CA PRO A 29 -0.49 -22.15 8.11
C PRO A 29 1.04 -22.07 8.17
N ASP A 30 1.73 -21.74 7.07
CA ASP A 30 3.16 -21.39 7.02
C ASP A 30 3.31 -19.89 7.34
N PHE A 31 3.59 -19.61 8.61
CA PHE A 31 3.67 -18.28 9.19
C PHE A 31 5.07 -17.68 9.08
N ASP A 32 6.12 -18.47 8.90
CA ASP A 32 7.48 -17.96 8.65
C ASP A 32 7.87 -17.93 7.16
N ALA A 33 6.92 -18.29 6.28
CA ALA A 33 7.05 -18.31 4.83
C ALA A 33 8.22 -19.18 4.32
N SER A 34 8.66 -20.16 5.11
CA SER A 34 9.71 -21.10 4.73
C SER A 34 9.29 -22.00 3.57
N GLY A 35 7.98 -22.24 3.42
CA GLY A 35 7.36 -23.19 2.50
C GLY A 35 7.01 -24.53 3.13
N GLU A 36 7.31 -24.72 4.42
CA GLU A 36 6.98 -25.91 5.19
C GLU A 36 6.22 -25.49 6.45
N VAL A 37 5.15 -26.21 6.80
CA VAL A 37 4.45 -25.97 8.07
C VAL A 37 5.13 -26.79 9.15
N ASP A 38 5.93 -26.16 10.00
CA ASP A 38 6.78 -26.84 10.97
C ASP A 38 6.69 -26.28 12.40
N PHE A 39 7.67 -26.66 13.23
CA PHE A 39 7.68 -26.25 14.64
C PHE A 39 7.92 -24.74 14.83
N THR A 40 8.57 -24.08 13.88
CA THR A 40 8.77 -22.63 13.87
C THR A 40 7.43 -21.92 13.73
N ASP A 41 6.58 -22.38 12.79
CA ASP A 41 5.21 -21.88 12.64
C ASP A 41 4.36 -22.13 13.88
N PHE A 42 4.52 -23.30 14.50
CA PHE A 42 3.82 -23.61 15.75
C PHE A 42 4.19 -22.63 16.86
N LEU A 43 5.46 -22.22 16.98
CA LEU A 43 5.89 -21.24 17.98
C LEU A 43 5.29 -19.85 17.70
N LEU A 44 5.23 -19.44 16.43
CA LEU A 44 4.56 -18.20 16.02
C LEU A 44 3.06 -18.24 16.37
N PHE A 45 2.38 -19.32 15.99
CA PHE A 45 0.96 -19.54 16.29
C PHE A 45 0.68 -19.56 17.80
N ALA A 46 1.47 -20.30 18.57
CA ALA A 46 1.32 -20.42 20.02
C ALA A 46 1.47 -19.07 20.73
N GLY A 47 2.31 -18.16 20.20
CA GLY A 47 2.43 -16.79 20.72
C GLY A 47 1.15 -15.96 20.57
N LYS A 48 0.27 -16.35 19.65
CA LYS A 48 -0.98 -15.66 19.29
C LYS A 48 -2.23 -16.37 19.80
N PHE A 49 -2.11 -17.63 20.23
CA PHE A 49 -3.24 -18.43 20.72
C PHE A 49 -4.05 -17.73 21.81
N GLY A 50 -5.36 -17.76 21.67
CA GLY A 50 -6.36 -17.12 22.51
C GLY A 50 -6.56 -15.62 22.27
N ALA A 51 -5.90 -15.01 21.28
CA ALA A 51 -6.15 -13.62 20.89
C ALA A 51 -7.45 -13.51 20.08
N ARG A 52 -8.24 -12.45 20.30
CA ARG A 52 -9.49 -12.18 19.57
C ARG A 52 -9.43 -10.86 18.83
N GLN A 53 -10.24 -10.73 17.78
CA GLN A 53 -10.37 -9.48 17.04
C GLN A 53 -10.65 -8.31 17.99
N GLY A 54 -9.76 -7.32 17.97
CA GLY A 54 -9.77 -6.18 18.90
C GLY A 54 -8.71 -6.24 20.01
N ASP A 55 -8.09 -7.40 20.25
CA ASP A 55 -6.93 -7.53 21.14
C ASP A 55 -5.66 -7.06 20.44
N GLU A 56 -4.74 -6.42 21.17
CA GLU A 56 -3.43 -5.99 20.65
C GLU A 56 -2.58 -7.14 20.08
N ARG A 57 -2.76 -8.35 20.62
CA ARG A 57 -2.02 -9.53 20.16
C ARG A 57 -2.66 -10.20 18.94
N TYR A 58 -3.90 -9.83 18.59
CA TYR A 58 -4.60 -10.46 17.48
C TYR A 58 -4.00 -10.03 16.15
N GLU A 59 -3.66 -11.02 15.34
CA GLU A 59 -3.18 -10.83 13.99
C GLU A 59 -3.99 -11.76 13.09
N VAL A 60 -4.67 -11.18 12.10
CA VAL A 60 -5.65 -11.91 11.26
C VAL A 60 -5.05 -13.11 10.53
N ARG A 61 -3.74 -13.06 10.24
CA ARG A 61 -3.03 -14.16 9.57
C ARG A 61 -3.04 -15.47 10.38
N PHE A 62 -3.22 -15.41 11.71
CA PHE A 62 -3.28 -16.60 12.57
C PHE A 62 -4.72 -17.11 12.79
N ASP A 63 -5.73 -16.35 12.37
CA ASP A 63 -7.14 -16.75 12.31
C ASP A 63 -7.38 -17.42 10.94
N LEU A 64 -7.04 -18.71 10.89
CA LEU A 64 -7.07 -19.56 9.70
C LEU A 64 -8.48 -19.95 9.26
N ASP A 65 -9.46 -19.96 10.17
CA ASP A 65 -10.86 -20.23 9.83
C ASP A 65 -11.74 -18.96 9.69
N GLY A 66 -11.20 -17.80 10.06
CA GLY A 66 -11.79 -16.49 9.85
C GLY A 66 -12.93 -16.18 10.82
N ASP A 67 -12.95 -16.80 12.00
CA ASP A 67 -14.02 -16.63 12.99
C ASP A 67 -13.80 -15.46 13.97
N GLY A 68 -12.65 -14.79 13.87
CA GLY A 68 -12.27 -13.65 14.70
C GLY A 68 -11.57 -14.04 16.02
N GLU A 69 -11.20 -15.30 16.23
CA GLU A 69 -10.43 -15.77 17.38
C GLU A 69 -9.30 -16.70 16.92
N VAL A 70 -8.05 -16.40 17.30
CA VAL A 70 -6.92 -17.34 17.11
C VAL A 70 -7.04 -18.46 18.14
N GLY A 71 -7.80 -19.50 17.82
CA GLY A 71 -8.27 -20.50 18.75
C GLY A 71 -8.04 -21.94 18.31
N PHE A 72 -8.86 -22.83 18.87
CA PHE A 72 -8.73 -24.26 18.59
C PHE A 72 -9.17 -24.62 17.16
N GLY A 73 -10.07 -23.83 16.55
CA GLY A 73 -10.45 -23.98 15.14
C GLY A 73 -9.24 -23.84 14.22
N ASP A 74 -8.46 -22.77 14.40
CA ASP A 74 -7.22 -22.54 13.66
C ASP A 74 -6.16 -23.58 13.96
N PHE A 75 -6.03 -24.00 15.23
CA PHE A 75 -5.10 -25.06 15.59
C PHE A 75 -5.38 -26.35 14.83
N LEU A 76 -6.65 -26.70 14.58
CA LEU A 76 -7.00 -27.88 13.80
C LEU A 76 -6.61 -27.72 12.32
N ILE A 77 -6.75 -26.53 11.74
CA ILE A 77 -6.30 -26.24 10.37
C ILE A 77 -4.77 -26.32 10.29
N PHE A 78 -4.08 -25.69 11.24
CA PHE A 78 -2.62 -25.72 11.37
C PHE A 78 -2.11 -27.16 11.52
N ALA A 79 -2.60 -27.90 12.51
CA ALA A 79 -2.20 -29.29 12.77
C ALA A 79 -2.53 -30.22 11.59
N GLY A 80 -3.62 -29.94 10.87
CA GLY A 80 -3.98 -30.63 9.63
C GLY A 80 -2.96 -30.46 8.51
N SER A 81 -2.14 -29.41 8.57
CA SER A 81 -1.10 -29.07 7.58
C SER A 81 0.33 -29.28 8.08
N PHE A 82 0.53 -29.57 9.37
CA PHE A 82 1.86 -29.77 9.97
C PHE A 82 2.66 -30.87 9.26
N GLY A 83 3.93 -30.56 8.97
CA GLY A 83 4.87 -31.41 8.23
C GLY A 83 4.60 -31.47 6.72
N LYS A 84 3.74 -30.61 6.18
CA LYS A 84 3.51 -30.50 4.73
C LYS A 84 4.19 -29.27 4.17
N GLU A 85 4.68 -29.41 2.95
CA GLU A 85 4.95 -28.25 2.11
C GLU A 85 3.63 -27.58 1.74
N VAL A 86 3.59 -26.26 1.89
CA VAL A 86 2.49 -25.42 1.41
C VAL A 86 3.05 -24.39 0.45
N PRO A 87 2.24 -23.83 -0.47
CA PRO A 87 2.70 -22.71 -1.27
C PRO A 87 3.22 -21.63 -0.33
N LYS A 88 4.49 -21.25 -0.49
CA LYS A 88 5.11 -20.16 0.29
C LYS A 88 4.14 -18.99 0.33
N ALA A 89 3.94 -18.42 1.51
CA ALA A 89 3.22 -17.16 1.63
C ALA A 89 3.95 -16.14 0.76
N MET A 90 3.46 -15.94 -0.47
CA MET A 90 4.08 -15.00 -1.38
C MET A 90 3.70 -13.63 -0.89
N GLY A 91 4.71 -12.79 -0.64
CA GLY A 91 4.45 -11.37 -0.47
C GLY A 91 3.63 -10.86 -1.66
N LYS A 92 2.87 -9.81 -1.42
CA LYS A 92 1.99 -9.20 -2.42
C LYS A 92 2.38 -7.76 -2.68
N ILE A 93 2.19 -7.36 -3.93
CA ILE A 93 2.20 -5.97 -4.37
C ILE A 93 0.75 -5.51 -4.44
N TYR A 94 0.45 -4.35 -3.87
CA TYR A 94 -0.83 -3.66 -3.99
C TYR A 94 -0.63 -2.35 -4.71
N TRP A 95 -1.56 -1.99 -5.61
CA TRP A 95 -1.52 -0.69 -6.25
C TRP A 95 -2.90 -0.12 -6.52
N THR A 96 -2.93 1.21 -6.66
CA THR A 96 -4.09 1.96 -7.12
C THR A 96 -3.95 2.27 -8.61
N ASP A 97 -5.06 2.19 -9.33
CA ASP A 97 -5.17 2.61 -10.72
C ASP A 97 -6.44 3.44 -10.90
N SER A 98 -6.30 4.66 -11.43
CA SER A 98 -7.43 5.56 -11.64
C SER A 98 -7.99 5.52 -13.05
N GLY A 99 -7.68 4.46 -13.80
CA GLY A 99 -8.27 4.19 -15.10
C GLY A 99 -8.13 5.30 -16.12
N THR A 100 -9.03 5.29 -17.10
CA THR A 100 -9.11 6.29 -18.18
C THR A 100 -9.91 7.54 -17.78
N GLY A 101 -10.58 7.50 -16.63
CA GLY A 101 -11.65 8.43 -16.28
C GLY A 101 -11.23 9.80 -15.76
N GLY A 102 -10.13 9.95 -15.00
CA GLY A 102 -9.83 11.25 -14.38
C GLY A 102 -11.05 11.86 -13.65
N SER A 103 -11.52 13.05 -14.06
CA SER A 103 -12.75 13.68 -13.52
C SER A 103 -14.05 13.28 -14.25
N ASN A 104 -13.99 12.46 -15.29
CA ASN A 104 -15.13 12.00 -16.10
C ASN A 104 -15.18 10.46 -16.13
N PRO A 105 -16.07 9.81 -15.36
CA PRO A 105 -15.99 8.38 -15.07
C PRO A 105 -16.24 7.52 -16.31
N LEU A 106 -15.17 7.10 -16.96
CA LEU A 106 -15.11 5.78 -17.57
C LEU A 106 -14.85 4.84 -16.39
N GLN A 107 -15.75 3.88 -16.19
CA GLN A 107 -15.88 3.12 -14.93
C GLN A 107 -14.80 2.05 -14.79
N ASP A 108 -13.53 2.45 -14.69
CA ASP A 108 -12.39 1.53 -14.72
C ASP A 108 -11.34 1.75 -13.60
N ASP A 109 -11.65 2.54 -12.58
CA ASP A 109 -10.85 2.68 -11.36
C ASP A 109 -10.74 1.36 -10.59
N LYS A 110 -9.52 1.04 -10.11
CA LYS A 110 -9.23 -0.22 -9.41
C LYS A 110 -8.23 -0.04 -8.27
N ILE A 111 -8.35 -0.93 -7.30
CA ILE A 111 -7.22 -1.34 -6.44
C ILE A 111 -6.97 -2.81 -6.74
N GLN A 112 -5.72 -3.13 -7.04
CA GLN A 112 -5.31 -4.43 -7.53
C GLN A 112 -4.19 -5.00 -6.67
N SER A 113 -4.01 -6.32 -6.75
CA SER A 113 -2.84 -7.00 -6.19
C SER A 113 -2.23 -8.00 -7.15
N ALA A 114 -0.99 -8.37 -6.87
CA ALA A 114 -0.24 -9.45 -7.51
C ALA A 114 0.74 -10.03 -6.50
N ASN A 115 1.30 -11.21 -6.77
CA ASN A 115 2.45 -11.72 -6.04
C ASN A 115 3.69 -10.82 -6.28
N LEU A 116 4.70 -10.87 -5.41
CA LEU A 116 5.96 -10.10 -5.57
C LEU A 116 6.74 -10.41 -6.87
N ASP A 117 6.42 -11.51 -7.56
CA ASP A 117 6.96 -11.85 -8.89
C ASP A 117 6.10 -11.33 -10.06
N GLY A 118 4.99 -10.63 -9.77
CA GLY A 118 4.06 -10.08 -10.76
C GLY A 118 2.97 -11.06 -11.23
N SER A 119 2.97 -12.31 -10.77
CA SER A 119 1.92 -13.28 -11.09
C SER A 119 0.64 -13.03 -10.28
N ASN A 120 -0.46 -13.69 -10.67
CA ASN A 120 -1.77 -13.61 -10.01
C ASN A 120 -2.31 -12.18 -9.84
N VAL A 121 -2.34 -11.42 -10.93
CA VAL A 121 -2.95 -10.10 -10.95
C VAL A 121 -4.45 -10.21 -10.72
N GLU A 122 -4.95 -9.57 -9.67
CA GLU A 122 -6.35 -9.58 -9.24
C GLU A 122 -6.85 -8.16 -8.98
N ALA A 123 -8.08 -7.86 -9.37
CA ALA A 123 -8.77 -6.65 -8.97
C ALA A 123 -9.52 -6.92 -7.66
N LEU A 124 -9.15 -6.19 -6.60
CA LEU A 124 -9.71 -6.32 -5.26
C LEU A 124 -10.92 -5.40 -5.09
N LEU A 125 -10.77 -4.18 -5.58
CA LEU A 125 -11.81 -3.15 -5.58
C LEU A 125 -11.90 -2.54 -6.97
N THR A 126 -13.12 -2.21 -7.38
CA THR A 126 -13.41 -1.59 -8.68
C THR A 126 -14.28 -0.33 -8.50
N TYR A 127 -14.62 0.32 -9.60
CA TYR A 127 -15.56 1.44 -9.63
C TYR A 127 -16.87 1.17 -8.88
N ASP A 128 -17.37 -0.07 -8.90
CA ASP A 128 -18.61 -0.49 -8.21
C ASP A 128 -18.47 -0.42 -6.68
N ASN A 129 -17.24 -0.47 -6.17
CA ASN A 129 -16.90 -0.28 -4.77
C ASN A 129 -16.73 1.21 -4.38
N ALA A 130 -17.25 2.13 -5.19
CA ALA A 130 -17.19 3.58 -5.01
C ALA A 130 -15.77 4.21 -5.09
N LEU A 131 -14.82 3.55 -5.76
CA LEU A 131 -13.52 4.14 -6.09
C LEU A 131 -13.69 5.28 -7.11
N ARG A 132 -13.13 6.45 -6.82
CA ARG A 132 -13.10 7.62 -7.71
C ARG A 132 -11.72 8.27 -7.64
N LEU A 133 -10.82 7.93 -8.55
CA LEU A 133 -9.43 8.42 -8.55
C LEU A 133 -8.65 8.02 -7.27
N PRO A 134 -8.50 6.71 -6.99
CA PRO A 134 -7.64 6.23 -5.90
C PRO A 134 -6.18 6.58 -6.19
N ARG A 135 -5.41 6.95 -5.14
CA ARG A 135 -4.01 7.37 -5.29
C ARG A 135 -3.05 6.69 -4.33
N GLY A 136 -2.83 7.23 -3.14
CA GLY A 136 -1.94 6.63 -2.15
C GLY A 136 -2.53 5.34 -1.61
N ILE A 137 -1.66 4.40 -1.26
CA ILE A 137 -2.04 3.17 -0.58
C ILE A 137 -0.99 2.82 0.48
N ALA A 138 -1.43 2.43 1.66
CA ALA A 138 -0.57 1.94 2.73
C ALA A 138 -1.22 0.74 3.44
N LEU A 139 -0.42 -0.12 4.04
CA LEU A 139 -0.88 -1.39 4.61
C LEU A 139 -0.61 -1.43 6.11
N ASP A 140 -1.62 -1.84 6.87
CA ASP A 140 -1.47 -2.38 8.22
C ASP A 140 -1.54 -3.91 8.11
N VAL A 141 -0.37 -4.53 7.92
CA VAL A 141 -0.27 -5.97 7.66
C VAL A 141 -0.72 -6.80 8.87
N ALA A 142 -0.44 -6.32 10.08
CA ALA A 142 -0.84 -7.01 11.32
C ALA A 142 -2.37 -7.04 11.47
N ALA A 143 -3.03 -5.91 11.18
CA ALA A 143 -4.48 -5.82 11.23
C ALA A 143 -5.19 -6.35 9.97
N GLY A 144 -4.45 -6.70 8.92
CA GLY A 144 -5.02 -7.17 7.65
C GLY A 144 -5.72 -6.10 6.81
N LYS A 145 -5.36 -4.83 7.01
CA LYS A 145 -6.06 -3.69 6.42
C LYS A 145 -5.20 -2.96 5.40
N MET A 146 -5.78 -2.62 4.26
CA MET A 146 -5.25 -1.63 3.32
C MET A 146 -5.99 -0.32 3.48
N TYR A 147 -5.26 0.79 3.46
CA TYR A 147 -5.76 2.16 3.50
C TYR A 147 -5.45 2.85 2.18
N TRP A 148 -6.38 3.64 1.65
CA TRP A 148 -6.13 4.42 0.43
C TRP A 148 -6.73 5.81 0.49
N THR A 149 -6.10 6.72 -0.26
CA THR A 149 -6.63 8.06 -0.51
C THR A 149 -7.44 8.07 -1.80
N ASP A 150 -8.55 8.79 -1.78
CA ASP A 150 -9.44 8.95 -2.92
C ASP A 150 -9.68 10.44 -3.17
N SER A 151 -9.13 10.93 -4.29
CA SER A 151 -9.02 12.37 -4.57
C SER A 151 -10.30 13.00 -5.13
N VAL A 152 -11.31 12.21 -5.52
CA VAL A 152 -12.59 12.75 -6.01
C VAL A 152 -13.67 12.64 -4.94
N THR A 153 -13.64 11.60 -4.10
CA THR A 153 -14.53 11.51 -2.93
C THR A 153 -14.00 12.24 -1.71
N ASP A 154 -12.85 12.92 -1.81
CA ASP A 154 -12.28 13.73 -0.73
C ASP A 154 -12.14 12.91 0.57
N SER A 155 -11.67 11.66 0.45
CA SER A 155 -11.72 10.68 1.53
C SER A 155 -10.48 9.82 1.70
N ILE A 156 -10.35 9.26 2.91
CA ILE A 156 -9.47 8.14 3.21
C ILE A 156 -10.35 6.97 3.64
N ARG A 157 -10.13 5.81 3.03
CA ARG A 157 -10.90 4.59 3.27
C ARG A 157 -9.97 3.44 3.62
N ARG A 158 -10.53 2.39 4.21
CA ARG A 158 -9.83 1.13 4.45
C ARG A 158 -10.69 -0.06 4.11
N ALA A 159 -10.06 -1.21 3.87
CA ALA A 159 -10.70 -2.49 3.61
C ALA A 159 -9.76 -3.63 4.03
N ASN A 160 -10.28 -4.84 4.10
CA ASN A 160 -9.46 -6.05 4.16
C ASN A 160 -8.65 -6.20 2.87
N PHE A 161 -7.56 -6.98 2.90
CA PHE A 161 -6.72 -7.21 1.72
C PHE A 161 -7.40 -7.92 0.54
N ASP A 162 -8.58 -8.51 0.74
CA ASP A 162 -9.42 -9.09 -0.31
C ASP A 162 -10.47 -8.11 -0.86
N GLY A 163 -10.50 -6.86 -0.36
CA GLY A 163 -11.47 -5.83 -0.74
C GLY A 163 -12.77 -5.86 0.07
N SER A 164 -12.95 -6.79 1.01
CA SER A 164 -14.11 -6.80 1.91
C SER A 164 -14.01 -5.75 3.03
N ASP A 165 -15.11 -5.54 3.77
CA ASP A 165 -15.21 -4.59 4.89
C ASP A 165 -14.69 -3.17 4.59
N ILE A 166 -15.21 -2.58 3.51
CA ILE A 166 -14.89 -1.21 3.14
C ILE A 166 -15.48 -0.25 4.18
N GLU A 167 -14.60 0.54 4.77
CA GLU A 167 -14.93 1.55 5.77
C GLU A 167 -14.43 2.93 5.32
N LEU A 168 -15.25 3.95 5.58
CA LEU A 168 -14.87 5.35 5.44
C LEU A 168 -14.19 5.81 6.73
N VAL A 169 -12.91 6.20 6.65
CA VAL A 169 -12.10 6.57 7.82
C VAL A 169 -12.07 8.09 8.00
N ILE A 170 -11.77 8.82 6.92
CA ILE A 170 -11.83 10.29 6.88
C ILE A 170 -12.84 10.71 5.81
N ASP A 171 -13.77 11.57 6.20
CA ASP A 171 -14.77 12.18 5.32
C ASP A 171 -14.66 13.71 5.37
N THR A 172 -14.49 14.33 4.21
CA THR A 172 -14.70 15.78 4.06
C THR A 172 -16.01 16.01 3.36
N ARG A 173 -17.06 16.30 4.13
CA ARG A 173 -18.41 16.45 3.58
C ARG A 173 -18.44 17.49 2.46
N THR A 174 -18.86 17.05 1.29
CA THR A 174 -19.32 17.91 0.20
C THR A 174 -20.83 18.11 0.33
N ILE A 175 -21.32 19.36 0.46
CA ILE A 175 -22.76 19.68 0.48
C ILE A 175 -23.10 20.48 -0.78
N GLY A 176 -24.03 19.99 -1.59
CA GLY A 176 -24.52 20.71 -2.77
C GLY A 176 -23.46 20.96 -3.85
N GLY A 177 -22.43 20.10 -3.94
CA GLY A 177 -21.31 20.24 -4.88
C GLY A 177 -20.21 21.20 -4.43
N GLN A 178 -20.28 21.72 -3.20
CA GLN A 178 -19.22 22.51 -2.56
C GLN A 178 -18.52 21.64 -1.50
N SER A 179 -17.21 21.38 -1.65
CA SER A 179 -16.41 20.77 -0.57
C SER A 179 -16.34 21.78 0.57
N LEU A 180 -16.76 21.38 1.78
CA LEU A 180 -16.53 22.20 2.97
C LEU A 180 -15.06 22.09 3.38
N PRO A 181 -14.50 23.10 4.09
CA PRO A 181 -13.18 22.96 4.70
C PRO A 181 -13.18 21.74 5.62
N GLY A 182 -12.27 20.80 5.36
CA GLY A 182 -12.11 19.62 6.18
C GLY A 182 -10.78 18.93 5.91
N PRO A 183 -10.54 17.80 6.59
CA PRO A 183 -9.22 17.19 6.66
C PRO A 183 -8.75 16.55 5.35
N ALA A 184 -9.59 16.29 4.36
CA ALA A 184 -9.18 15.71 3.08
C ALA A 184 -9.90 16.41 1.92
N THR A 185 -9.27 17.36 1.24
CA THR A 185 -9.85 18.08 0.09
C THR A 185 -9.30 17.59 -1.23
N THR A 186 -8.05 17.14 -1.29
CA THR A 186 -7.47 16.41 -2.43
C THR A 186 -6.32 15.52 -1.91
N PRO A 187 -6.62 14.48 -1.11
CA PRO A 187 -5.59 13.61 -0.55
C PRO A 187 -4.86 12.85 -1.66
N ARG A 188 -3.53 12.85 -1.63
CA ARG A 188 -2.66 12.30 -2.68
C ARG A 188 -1.96 11.03 -2.27
N ASP A 189 -1.36 11.00 -1.09
CA ASP A 189 -0.58 9.88 -0.59
C ASP A 189 -0.68 9.75 0.93
N ILE A 190 -0.40 8.55 1.45
CA ILE A 190 -0.61 8.17 2.85
C ILE A 190 0.53 7.28 3.37
N ALA A 191 0.95 7.52 4.60
CA ALA A 191 1.89 6.67 5.34
C ALA A 191 1.39 6.40 6.75
N LEU A 192 1.73 5.24 7.33
CA LEU A 192 1.25 4.81 8.64
C LEU A 192 2.39 4.76 9.67
N ASP A 193 2.12 5.25 10.87
CA ASP A 193 2.90 4.99 12.08
C ASP A 193 2.13 3.95 12.91
N LEU A 194 2.44 2.68 12.67
CA LEU A 194 1.86 1.54 13.37
C LEU A 194 2.44 1.31 14.77
N THR A 195 3.50 2.06 15.14
CA THR A 195 4.18 1.91 16.43
C THR A 195 3.64 2.83 17.51
N SER A 196 2.96 3.90 17.10
CA SER A 196 2.26 4.80 18.01
C SER A 196 1.04 4.14 18.63
N ASP A 197 0.67 4.58 19.85
CA ASP A 197 -0.53 4.15 20.55
C ASP A 197 -1.41 5.37 20.90
N PRO A 198 -2.58 5.55 20.25
CA PRO A 198 -3.09 4.73 19.15
C PRO A 198 -2.26 4.90 17.86
N PRO A 199 -2.30 3.92 16.93
CA PRO A 199 -1.59 4.01 15.66
C PRO A 199 -2.16 5.14 14.79
N LYS A 200 -1.29 5.76 13.99
CA LYS A 200 -1.62 6.99 13.26
C LYS A 200 -1.38 6.85 11.77
N MET A 201 -2.17 7.59 11.00
CA MET A 201 -1.95 7.80 9.57
C MET A 201 -1.58 9.26 9.31
N TYR A 202 -0.69 9.46 8.36
CA TYR A 202 -0.25 10.75 7.86
C TYR A 202 -0.56 10.81 6.37
N TRP A 203 -1.09 11.93 5.89
CA TRP A 203 -1.34 12.09 4.46
C TRP A 203 -0.95 13.47 3.97
N VAL A 204 -0.53 13.50 2.70
CA VAL A 204 -0.40 14.73 1.93
C VAL A 204 -1.71 15.02 1.20
N ASP A 205 -2.11 16.28 1.25
CA ASP A 205 -3.27 16.81 0.56
C ASP A 205 -2.83 17.96 -0.33
N ALA A 206 -3.17 17.89 -1.62
CA ALA A 206 -2.77 18.91 -2.59
C ALA A 206 -3.53 20.23 -2.43
N GLY A 207 -4.61 20.23 -1.65
CA GLY A 207 -5.57 21.31 -1.61
C GLY A 207 -6.33 21.45 -2.94
N ARG A 208 -7.38 22.27 -2.91
CA ARG A 208 -8.21 22.53 -4.08
C ARG A 208 -8.17 24.01 -4.43
N ALA A 209 -7.97 24.31 -5.72
CA ALA A 209 -7.88 25.67 -6.21
C ALA A 209 -9.09 26.50 -5.76
N ASN A 210 -8.82 27.66 -5.14
CA ASN A 210 -9.81 28.57 -4.54
C ASN A 210 -10.58 28.02 -3.32
N VAL A 211 -10.16 26.89 -2.74
CA VAL A 211 -10.72 26.32 -1.50
C VAL A 211 -9.69 26.38 -0.39
N ASP A 212 -8.53 25.74 -0.58
CA ASP A 212 -7.44 25.68 0.39
C ASP A 212 -6.08 25.44 -0.27
N ASN A 213 -5.02 25.58 0.53
CA ASN A 213 -3.65 25.27 0.12
C ASN A 213 -3.32 23.80 0.41
N GLY A 214 -2.23 23.32 -0.18
CA GLY A 214 -1.66 22.02 0.19
C GLY A 214 -1.31 21.94 1.66
N LYS A 215 -1.46 20.74 2.23
CA LYS A 215 -1.31 20.48 3.66
C LYS A 215 -0.83 19.06 3.93
N ILE A 216 -0.12 18.88 5.04
CA ILE A 216 0.17 17.55 5.62
C ILE A 216 -0.64 17.44 6.90
N GLN A 217 -1.32 16.32 7.06
CA GLN A 217 -2.24 16.08 8.15
C GLN A 217 -2.04 14.68 8.73
N ARG A 218 -2.59 14.48 9.93
CA ARG A 218 -2.54 13.23 10.66
C ARG A 218 -3.85 12.97 11.39
N ALA A 219 -4.16 11.70 11.59
CA ALA A 219 -5.24 11.24 12.47
C ALA A 219 -4.88 9.85 13.00
N ASN A 220 -5.66 9.34 13.96
CA ASN A 220 -5.60 7.94 14.35
C ASN A 220 -6.11 7.06 13.18
N LEU A 221 -5.73 5.77 13.15
CA LEU A 221 -6.16 4.84 12.09
C LEU A 221 -7.69 4.61 12.00
N ASP A 222 -8.44 5.00 13.02
CA ASP A 222 -9.91 4.99 13.05
C ASP A 222 -10.54 6.32 12.58
N GLY A 223 -9.72 7.29 12.19
CA GLY A 223 -10.14 8.62 11.73
C GLY A 223 -10.34 9.65 12.84
N SER A 224 -10.20 9.27 14.11
CA SER A 224 -10.31 10.19 15.24
C SER A 224 -9.09 11.12 15.34
N SER A 225 -9.27 12.25 16.03
CA SER A 225 -8.22 13.23 16.30
C SER A 225 -7.48 13.78 15.06
N PRO A 226 -8.19 14.24 14.00
CA PRO A 226 -7.54 14.83 12.85
C PRO A 226 -6.83 16.15 13.20
N GLU A 227 -5.61 16.31 12.71
CA GLU A 227 -4.72 17.43 12.97
C GLU A 227 -4.01 17.86 11.69
N ALA A 228 -3.92 19.17 11.45
CA ALA A 228 -3.10 19.74 10.39
C ALA A 228 -1.70 20.07 10.92
N LEU A 229 -0.69 19.43 10.36
CA LEU A 229 0.71 19.51 10.82
C LEU A 229 1.49 20.60 10.07
N VAL A 230 1.35 20.63 8.74
CA VAL A 230 2.00 21.64 7.89
C VAL A 230 0.96 22.24 6.96
N THR A 231 0.76 23.56 7.03
CA THR A 231 -0.33 24.26 6.33
C THR A 231 0.16 25.42 5.44
N SER A 232 1.47 25.53 5.25
CA SER A 232 2.08 26.64 4.50
C SER A 232 3.31 26.16 3.73
N GLY A 233 3.53 26.74 2.55
CA GLY A 233 4.69 26.42 1.73
C GLY A 233 4.57 25.13 0.92
N LEU A 234 3.42 24.45 0.98
CA LEU A 234 3.05 23.35 0.11
C LEU A 234 2.22 23.87 -1.07
N VAL A 235 2.66 23.57 -2.28
CA VAL A 235 2.01 23.98 -3.53
C VAL A 235 1.28 22.81 -4.15
N ASN A 236 1.94 21.67 -4.33
CA ASN A 236 1.35 20.46 -4.90
C ASN A 236 2.06 19.20 -4.36
N PRO A 237 1.91 18.92 -3.06
CA PRO A 237 2.52 17.75 -2.42
C PRO A 237 2.03 16.45 -3.05
N GLN A 238 2.93 15.50 -3.27
CA GLN A 238 2.64 14.27 -4.03
C GLN A 238 2.79 12.98 -3.20
N GLY A 239 3.91 12.82 -2.49
CA GLY A 239 4.23 11.61 -1.73
C GLY A 239 4.69 11.91 -0.31
N ILE A 240 4.54 10.95 0.60
CA ILE A 240 4.96 11.06 2.00
C ILE A 240 5.57 9.74 2.52
N ALA A 241 6.65 9.84 3.29
CA ALA A 241 7.26 8.71 4.00
C ALA A 241 7.68 9.10 5.42
N LEU A 242 7.70 8.13 6.33
CA LEU A 242 7.98 8.34 7.75
C LEU A 242 9.26 7.63 8.17
N ASP A 243 10.14 8.37 8.85
CA ASP A 243 11.15 7.80 9.73
C ASP A 243 10.61 7.92 11.16
N VAL A 244 9.84 6.90 11.56
CA VAL A 244 9.13 6.90 12.84
C VAL A 244 10.13 6.88 14.01
N ALA A 245 11.18 6.06 13.91
CA ALA A 245 12.20 5.93 14.94
C ALA A 245 13.02 7.22 15.12
N GLY A 246 13.32 7.92 14.02
CA GLY A 246 13.99 9.22 14.03
C GLY A 246 13.04 10.41 14.31
N GLY A 247 11.73 10.16 14.39
CA GLY A 247 10.72 11.19 14.65
C GLY A 247 10.57 12.19 13.51
N LYS A 248 10.76 11.76 12.25
CA LYS A 248 10.71 12.61 11.05
C LYS A 248 9.67 12.13 10.04
N MET A 249 9.11 13.09 9.32
CA MET A 249 8.34 12.86 8.09
C MET A 249 9.02 13.55 6.91
N TYR A 250 8.96 12.92 5.75
CA TYR A 250 9.54 13.35 4.49
C TYR A 250 8.44 13.44 3.44
N TRP A 251 8.46 14.49 2.62
CA TRP A 251 7.50 14.62 1.53
C TRP A 251 8.11 15.25 0.29
N THR A 252 7.45 14.96 -0.82
CA THR A 252 7.73 15.59 -2.11
C THR A 252 6.68 16.65 -2.40
N ASP A 253 7.12 17.77 -2.96
CA ASP A 253 6.26 18.79 -3.53
C ASP A 253 6.66 19.04 -4.98
N SER A 254 5.73 18.79 -5.89
CA SER A 254 5.94 18.92 -7.34
C SER A 254 5.74 20.34 -7.86
N GLY A 255 5.39 21.27 -6.96
CA GLY A 255 5.19 22.65 -7.31
C GLY A 255 4.13 22.85 -8.37
N THR A 256 4.32 23.88 -9.19
CA THR A 256 3.39 24.18 -10.29
C THR A 256 3.53 23.25 -11.51
N GLY A 257 4.56 22.39 -11.57
CA GLY A 257 4.87 21.52 -12.72
C GLY A 257 5.24 22.24 -14.04
N ALA A 258 4.87 23.51 -14.20
CA ALA A 258 5.16 24.33 -15.36
C ALA A 258 6.66 24.72 -15.41
N PRO A 259 7.22 24.99 -16.60
CA PRO A 259 8.49 25.70 -16.71
C PRO A 259 8.29 27.16 -16.27
N ASN A 260 8.17 27.39 -14.97
CA ASN A 260 8.08 28.71 -14.36
C ASN A 260 9.45 29.08 -13.76
N PRO A 261 9.94 30.33 -13.95
CA PRO A 261 11.16 30.83 -13.31
C PRO A 261 11.22 30.71 -11.77
N LEU A 262 10.09 30.45 -11.10
CA LEU A 262 10.03 30.30 -9.64
C LEU A 262 10.30 28.88 -9.10
N GLN A 263 10.44 27.87 -9.98
CA GLN A 263 10.90 26.48 -9.69
C GLN A 263 10.74 26.03 -8.23
N ASP A 264 9.54 25.58 -7.90
CA ASP A 264 9.06 25.28 -6.55
C ASP A 264 9.09 23.78 -6.21
N ASP A 265 9.67 22.95 -7.09
CA ASP A 265 9.93 21.53 -6.84
C ASP A 265 10.81 21.36 -5.59
N LYS A 266 10.33 20.63 -4.58
CA LYS A 266 11.04 20.41 -3.32
C LYS A 266 10.92 18.98 -2.81
N ILE A 267 11.95 18.52 -2.11
CA ILE A 267 11.84 17.45 -1.11
C ILE A 267 12.15 18.09 0.22
N GLN A 268 11.28 17.85 1.19
CA GLN A 268 11.34 18.47 2.51
C GLN A 268 11.17 17.43 3.59
N ARG A 269 11.58 17.77 4.81
CA ARG A 269 11.28 17.00 6.01
C ARG A 269 10.84 17.90 7.15
N ALA A 270 10.23 17.30 8.17
CA ALA A 270 9.88 17.93 9.43
C ALA A 270 9.86 16.88 10.54
N ASN A 271 9.69 17.32 11.78
CA ASN A 271 9.30 16.43 12.87
C ASN A 271 7.90 15.83 12.61
N LEU A 272 7.59 14.67 13.20
CA LEU A 272 6.26 14.04 13.11
C LEU A 272 5.10 14.91 13.66
N ASP A 273 5.39 16.00 14.37
CA ASP A 273 4.40 16.99 14.84
C ASP A 273 4.26 18.21 13.90
N GLY A 274 4.93 18.21 12.75
CA GLY A 274 4.92 19.33 11.79
C GLY A 274 5.95 20.43 12.07
N SER A 275 6.64 20.39 13.21
CA SER A 275 7.66 21.40 13.54
C SER A 275 8.96 21.19 12.76
N ASN A 276 9.79 22.25 12.69
CA ASN A 276 11.10 22.22 12.05
C ASN A 276 11.10 21.77 10.59
N VAL A 277 10.25 22.40 9.76
CA VAL A 277 10.24 22.18 8.32
C VAL A 277 11.57 22.60 7.70
N GLU A 278 12.23 21.67 7.03
CA GLU A 278 13.52 21.83 6.36
C GLU A 278 13.37 21.49 4.87
N THR A 279 13.97 22.29 3.98
CA THR A 279 14.08 21.96 2.56
C THR A 279 15.39 21.23 2.30
N LEU A 280 15.31 20.00 1.80
CA LEU A 280 16.47 19.12 1.58
C LEU A 280 16.98 19.21 0.14
N LEU A 281 16.07 19.11 -0.82
CA LEU A 281 16.40 19.15 -2.25
C LEU A 281 15.48 20.14 -2.96
N THR A 282 16.04 20.85 -3.93
CA THR A 282 15.34 21.80 -4.80
C THR A 282 15.73 21.58 -6.26
N PHE A 283 15.25 22.44 -7.15
CA PHE A 283 15.73 22.47 -8.53
C PHE A 283 17.25 22.59 -8.66
N GLN A 284 17.95 23.25 -7.71
CA GLN A 284 19.41 23.34 -7.73
C GLN A 284 20.09 21.97 -7.65
N ASN A 285 19.41 20.98 -7.07
CA ASN A 285 19.84 19.59 -7.02
C ASN A 285 19.33 18.78 -8.22
N PHE A 286 18.89 19.45 -9.29
CA PHE A 286 18.23 18.87 -10.45
C PHE A 286 16.95 18.10 -10.10
N LEU A 287 16.19 18.55 -9.10
CA LEU A 287 14.86 18.00 -8.83
C LEU A 287 13.85 18.50 -9.89
N ARG A 288 12.90 17.65 -10.31
CA ARG A 288 11.78 18.07 -11.16
C ARG A 288 10.54 17.21 -10.94
N VAL A 289 9.43 17.83 -10.57
CA VAL A 289 8.14 17.15 -10.36
C VAL A 289 8.33 15.83 -9.57
N PRO A 290 8.93 15.86 -8.37
CA PRO A 290 9.06 14.65 -7.56
C PRO A 290 7.69 14.10 -7.17
N ARG A 291 7.54 12.76 -7.10
CA ARG A 291 6.29 12.11 -6.70
C ARG A 291 6.50 11.17 -5.51
N GLY A 292 6.45 9.85 -5.69
CA GLY A 292 6.66 8.91 -4.59
C GLY A 292 8.03 9.05 -3.94
N ILE A 293 8.07 8.74 -2.64
CA ILE A 293 9.27 8.75 -1.81
C ILE A 293 9.23 7.56 -0.85
N ALA A 294 10.36 6.88 -0.69
CA ALA A 294 10.52 5.80 0.27
C ALA A 294 11.88 5.90 0.98
N LEU A 295 11.97 5.36 2.21
CA LEU A 295 13.14 5.51 3.06
C LEU A 295 13.75 4.15 3.40
N ASP A 296 15.07 4.06 3.27
CA ASP A 296 15.88 3.07 3.96
C ASP A 296 16.52 3.78 5.16
N VAL A 297 15.78 3.79 6.27
CA VAL A 297 16.18 4.51 7.49
C VAL A 297 17.48 3.95 8.05
N ALA A 298 17.66 2.62 8.02
CA ALA A 298 18.85 1.96 8.55
C ALA A 298 20.11 2.32 7.77
N ALA A 299 20.02 2.42 6.44
CA ALA A 299 21.13 2.89 5.60
C ALA A 299 21.23 4.43 5.52
N GLY A 300 20.29 5.16 6.12
CA GLY A 300 20.25 6.62 6.06
C GLY A 300 20.00 7.16 4.64
N LYS A 301 19.19 6.45 3.84
CA LYS A 301 18.90 6.81 2.44
C LYS A 301 17.41 7.10 2.21
N MET A 302 17.15 8.07 1.33
CA MET A 302 15.82 8.29 0.73
C MET A 302 15.87 8.04 -0.77
N TYR A 303 14.78 7.50 -1.31
CA TYR A 303 14.58 7.18 -2.71
C TYR A 303 13.33 7.90 -3.21
N TRP A 304 13.37 8.48 -4.41
CA TRP A 304 12.19 9.14 -4.97
C TRP A 304 12.11 9.01 -6.49
N THR A 305 10.89 9.22 -7.00
CA THR A 305 10.60 9.28 -8.44
C THR A 305 10.62 10.74 -8.93
N ASP A 306 11.30 10.99 -10.05
CA ASP A 306 11.39 12.28 -10.76
C ASP A 306 10.84 12.06 -12.17
N ILE A 307 9.55 12.38 -12.36
CA ILE A 307 8.78 11.99 -13.55
C ILE A 307 9.25 12.72 -14.81
N VAL A 308 9.54 14.01 -14.76
CA VAL A 308 9.84 14.78 -15.99
C VAL A 308 11.22 14.46 -16.54
N ARG A 309 12.13 13.96 -15.69
CA ARG A 309 13.46 13.54 -16.10
C ARG A 309 13.61 12.03 -16.17
N ASP A 310 12.49 11.31 -16.17
CA ASP A 310 12.44 9.87 -16.44
C ASP A 310 13.41 9.06 -15.57
N ARG A 311 13.39 9.30 -14.25
CA ARG A 311 14.41 8.75 -13.34
C ARG A 311 13.95 8.46 -11.92
N ILE A 312 14.63 7.51 -11.31
CA ILE A 312 14.58 7.22 -9.88
C ILE A 312 15.92 7.64 -9.29
N ARG A 313 15.86 8.35 -8.17
CA ARG A 313 17.04 8.95 -7.54
C ARG A 313 17.13 8.56 -6.07
N ARG A 314 18.34 8.66 -5.53
CA ARG A 314 18.65 8.41 -4.12
C ARG A 314 19.49 9.55 -3.55
N ALA A 315 19.37 9.80 -2.26
CA ALA A 315 20.23 10.70 -1.50
C ALA A 315 20.32 10.21 -0.04
N ASN A 316 21.18 10.84 0.76
CA ASN A 316 21.13 10.73 2.21
C ASN A 316 19.83 11.34 2.75
N LEU A 317 19.39 10.90 3.94
CA LEU A 317 18.19 11.43 4.64
C LEU A 317 18.27 12.93 4.99
N ASP A 318 19.41 13.58 4.79
CA ASP A 318 19.60 15.03 4.94
C ASP A 318 19.65 15.78 3.59
N GLY A 319 19.42 15.09 2.46
CA GLY A 319 19.48 15.66 1.12
C GLY A 319 20.88 15.70 0.50
N THR A 320 21.93 15.27 1.21
CA THR A 320 23.27 15.23 0.65
C THR A 320 23.47 14.04 -0.29
N GLU A 321 24.47 14.15 -1.18
CA GLU A 321 24.85 13.10 -2.13
C GLU A 321 23.71 12.58 -3.05
N PRO A 322 22.93 13.47 -3.71
CA PRO A 322 21.88 13.02 -4.60
C PRO A 322 22.47 12.41 -5.88
N GLU A 323 22.01 11.21 -6.23
CA GLU A 323 22.47 10.45 -7.41
C GLU A 323 21.29 9.83 -8.17
N ASP A 324 21.52 9.54 -9.46
CA ASP A 324 20.55 8.87 -10.33
C ASP A 324 20.78 7.35 -10.22
N ILE A 325 19.76 6.61 -9.81
CA ILE A 325 19.80 5.14 -9.64
C ILE A 325 19.33 4.44 -10.91
N LEU A 326 18.23 4.92 -11.48
CA LEU A 326 17.72 4.46 -12.76
C LEU A 326 17.35 5.67 -13.61
N ASN A 327 17.62 5.58 -14.92
CA ASN A 327 17.17 6.54 -15.90
C ASN A 327 16.64 5.81 -17.16
N THR A 328 15.67 6.42 -17.83
CA THR A 328 15.33 6.02 -19.20
C THR A 328 16.21 6.81 -20.16
N ARG A 329 16.96 6.11 -21.01
CA ARG A 329 17.78 6.77 -22.03
C ARG A 329 16.86 7.51 -23.01
N THR A 330 17.14 8.79 -23.23
CA THR A 330 16.52 9.58 -24.31
C THR A 330 17.50 9.69 -25.48
N PHE A 331 17.02 9.56 -26.71
CA PHE A 331 17.80 9.85 -27.92
C PHE A 331 17.02 10.84 -28.79
N GLY A 332 17.65 11.98 -29.13
CA GLY A 332 16.99 13.02 -29.93
C GLY A 332 15.74 13.65 -29.29
N GLY A 333 15.63 13.62 -27.96
CA GLY A 333 14.48 14.16 -27.24
C GLY A 333 13.26 13.23 -27.16
N GLN A 334 13.37 11.98 -27.65
CA GLN A 334 12.36 10.95 -27.43
C GLN A 334 12.85 9.93 -26.39
N SER A 335 11.98 9.60 -25.45
CA SER A 335 12.18 8.49 -24.51
C SER A 335 12.24 7.18 -25.31
N LEU A 336 13.32 6.41 -25.17
CA LEU A 336 13.47 5.12 -25.86
C LEU A 336 12.64 4.00 -25.22
N GLY A 337 11.82 4.33 -24.22
CA GLY A 337 11.23 3.37 -23.31
C GLY A 337 12.28 2.81 -22.35
N GLY A 338 11.85 2.48 -21.15
CA GLY A 338 12.74 2.00 -20.11
C GLY A 338 12.05 1.90 -18.75
N PRO A 339 12.79 1.44 -17.74
CA PRO A 339 12.25 1.20 -16.41
C PRO A 339 11.61 2.44 -15.76
N ALA A 340 12.04 3.66 -16.10
CA ALA A 340 11.59 4.89 -15.46
C ALA A 340 11.12 5.89 -16.52
N THR A 341 10.10 5.56 -17.31
CA THR A 341 9.55 6.41 -18.37
C THR A 341 8.56 7.46 -17.83
N ALA A 342 7.82 7.12 -16.78
CA ALA A 342 7.00 8.03 -15.99
C ALA A 342 6.80 7.45 -14.58
N PRO A 343 7.88 7.32 -13.79
CA PRO A 343 7.81 6.72 -12.46
C PRO A 343 6.95 7.60 -11.55
N ARG A 344 6.00 6.99 -10.83
CA ARG A 344 5.04 7.72 -10.00
C ARG A 344 5.20 7.45 -8.54
N ASP A 345 5.31 6.19 -8.16
CA ASP A 345 5.46 5.81 -6.76
C ASP A 345 6.42 4.64 -6.57
N ILE A 346 6.98 4.51 -5.37
CA ILE A 346 8.08 3.60 -5.05
C ILE A 346 7.91 3.02 -3.65
N ALA A 347 8.15 1.73 -3.51
CA ALA A 347 8.20 1.01 -2.24
C ALA A 347 9.46 0.15 -2.16
N LEU A 348 9.96 -0.11 -0.94
CA LEU A 348 11.19 -0.87 -0.72
C LEU A 348 10.89 -2.17 0.01
N ASP A 349 11.51 -3.26 -0.46
CA ASP A 349 11.64 -4.51 0.28
C ASP A 349 13.06 -4.55 0.85
N LEU A 350 13.20 -4.09 2.09
CA LEU A 350 14.47 -4.07 2.82
C LEU A 350 14.78 -5.43 3.49
N THR A 351 13.86 -6.38 3.43
CA THR A 351 13.99 -7.71 4.05
C THR A 351 14.65 -8.71 3.11
N SER A 352 14.51 -8.50 1.80
CA SER A 352 15.17 -9.30 0.77
C SER A 352 16.70 -9.13 0.77
N ASP A 353 17.41 -10.18 0.32
CA ASP A 353 18.87 -10.14 0.08
C ASP A 353 19.18 -10.50 -1.40
N PRO A 354 19.66 -9.54 -2.21
CA PRO A 354 19.85 -8.13 -1.86
C PRO A 354 18.51 -7.38 -1.75
N PRO A 355 18.45 -6.28 -0.97
CA PRO A 355 17.27 -5.42 -0.88
C PRO A 355 16.78 -4.93 -2.24
N LYS A 356 15.45 -4.86 -2.39
CA LYS A 356 14.79 -4.48 -3.64
C LYS A 356 14.00 -3.19 -3.52
N MET A 357 13.90 -2.47 -4.63
CA MET A 357 12.91 -1.43 -4.83
C MET A 357 11.88 -1.89 -5.86
N TYR A 358 10.63 -1.53 -5.63
CA TYR A 358 9.49 -1.73 -6.52
C TYR A 358 8.93 -0.36 -6.86
N TRP A 359 8.58 -0.12 -8.12
CA TRP A 359 7.96 1.15 -8.49
C TRP A 359 6.92 0.97 -9.58
N ILE A 360 5.99 1.92 -9.59
CA ILE A 360 5.01 2.07 -10.64
C ILE A 360 5.54 3.06 -11.66
N ASP A 361 5.50 2.65 -12.92
CA ASP A 361 5.69 3.49 -14.08
C ASP A 361 4.38 3.64 -14.84
N ALA A 362 3.93 4.87 -15.11
CA ALA A 362 2.66 5.11 -15.80
C ALA A 362 2.81 5.21 -17.33
N GLY A 363 4.02 5.04 -17.88
CA GLY A 363 4.29 5.20 -19.30
C GLY A 363 4.03 6.61 -19.85
N THR A 364 4.09 6.74 -21.18
CA THR A 364 4.00 8.03 -21.89
C THR A 364 2.61 8.34 -22.46
N GLY A 365 1.58 7.55 -22.15
CA GLY A 365 0.25 7.73 -22.75
C GLY A 365 -0.88 7.05 -22.00
N ASN A 366 -2.13 7.40 -22.33
CA ASN A 366 -3.36 6.90 -21.68
C ASN A 366 -3.87 5.57 -22.27
N VAL A 367 -2.98 4.77 -22.85
CA VAL A 367 -3.25 3.39 -23.26
C VAL A 367 -2.54 2.49 -22.27
N ASP A 368 -3.11 1.32 -21.95
CA ASP A 368 -2.56 0.31 -21.04
C ASP A 368 -1.06 0.03 -21.31
N ASN A 369 -0.21 0.84 -20.70
CA ASN A 369 1.25 0.90 -20.91
C ASN A 369 1.99 1.11 -19.58
N GLY A 370 1.25 1.21 -18.48
CA GLY A 370 1.81 1.25 -17.15
C GLY A 370 2.44 -0.09 -16.81
N LYS A 371 3.45 -0.06 -15.95
CA LYS A 371 4.16 -1.25 -15.50
C LYS A 371 4.50 -1.14 -14.04
N ILE A 372 4.55 -2.28 -13.38
CA ILE A 372 5.24 -2.42 -12.09
C ILE A 372 6.58 -3.05 -12.37
N TRP A 373 7.63 -2.42 -11.83
CA TRP A 373 8.99 -2.87 -11.99
C TRP A 373 9.62 -3.17 -10.64
N ARG A 374 10.70 -3.93 -10.67
CA ARG A 374 11.57 -4.23 -9.54
C ARG A 374 13.04 -4.14 -9.95
N ALA A 375 13.90 -3.71 -9.03
CA ALA A 375 15.35 -3.75 -9.18
C ALA A 375 16.02 -3.86 -7.81
N ASN A 376 17.34 -4.08 -7.78
CA ASN A 376 18.14 -3.85 -6.58
C ASN A 376 18.12 -2.35 -6.21
N LEU A 377 18.38 -2.03 -4.94
CA LEU A 377 18.44 -0.62 -4.48
C LEU A 377 19.53 0.24 -5.15
N ASP A 378 20.47 -0.35 -5.86
CA ASP A 378 21.48 0.34 -6.67
C ASP A 378 21.07 0.50 -8.15
N GLY A 379 19.86 0.07 -8.52
CA GLY A 379 19.34 0.13 -9.88
C GLY A 379 19.74 -1.06 -10.76
N SER A 380 20.54 -1.99 -10.26
CA SER A 380 20.91 -3.17 -11.02
C SER A 380 19.75 -4.18 -11.13
N SER A 381 19.77 -4.99 -12.20
CA SER A 381 18.78 -6.03 -12.47
C SER A 381 17.32 -5.54 -12.54
N PRO A 382 17.00 -4.50 -13.34
CA PRO A 382 15.62 -4.06 -13.51
C PRO A 382 14.79 -5.10 -14.26
N GLU A 383 13.61 -5.39 -13.73
CA GLU A 383 12.67 -6.38 -14.24
C GLU A 383 11.25 -5.80 -14.20
N ALA A 384 10.49 -5.99 -15.29
CA ALA A 384 9.07 -5.64 -15.32
C ALA A 384 8.26 -6.85 -14.83
N LEU A 385 7.48 -6.66 -13.77
CA LEU A 385 6.70 -7.69 -13.11
C LEU A 385 5.27 -7.74 -13.67
N VAL A 386 4.56 -6.62 -13.58
CA VAL A 386 3.21 -6.47 -14.15
C VAL A 386 3.32 -5.58 -15.38
N THR A 387 2.85 -6.07 -16.52
CA THR A 387 3.09 -5.45 -17.83
C THR A 387 1.84 -5.07 -18.62
N SER A 388 0.66 -5.32 -18.04
CA SER A 388 -0.65 -5.04 -18.63
C SER A 388 -1.70 -4.84 -17.53
N GLY A 389 -2.80 -4.19 -17.87
CA GLY A 389 -3.87 -3.84 -16.94
C GLY A 389 -3.54 -2.64 -16.05
N LEU A 390 -2.52 -1.84 -16.39
CA LEU A 390 -2.17 -0.59 -15.73
C LEU A 390 -2.41 0.59 -16.68
N VAL A 391 -3.53 1.26 -16.49
CA VAL A 391 -3.98 2.35 -17.35
C VAL A 391 -3.46 3.69 -16.83
N ASN A 392 -3.64 3.96 -15.53
CA ASN A 392 -3.23 5.19 -14.90
C ASN A 392 -2.88 4.94 -13.42
N PRO A 393 -1.84 4.12 -13.16
CA PRO A 393 -1.51 3.72 -11.79
C PRO A 393 -0.92 4.89 -10.99
N HIS A 394 -1.11 4.93 -9.67
CA HIS A 394 -0.61 6.03 -8.82
C HIS A 394 0.27 5.54 -7.67
N GLY A 395 -0.27 4.77 -6.73
CA GLY A 395 0.42 4.37 -5.51
C GLY A 395 0.73 2.88 -5.46
N ILE A 396 1.81 2.50 -4.77
CA ILE A 396 2.27 1.12 -4.58
C ILE A 396 2.56 0.83 -3.11
N ALA A 397 2.15 -0.34 -2.62
CA ALA A 397 2.54 -0.84 -1.31
C ALA A 397 2.88 -2.33 -1.37
N LEU A 398 3.74 -2.78 -0.46
CA LEU A 398 4.22 -4.16 -0.40
C LEU A 398 3.76 -4.80 0.91
N MET A 399 3.14 -5.97 0.80
CA MET A 399 3.07 -6.92 1.89
C MET A 399 4.23 -7.89 1.70
N LEU A 400 5.27 -7.76 2.51
CA LEU A 400 6.41 -8.66 2.46
C LEU A 400 6.03 -10.00 3.10
N ALA A 401 6.60 -11.08 2.59
CA ALA A 401 6.49 -12.36 3.27
C ALA A 401 7.19 -12.23 4.65
N PRO A 402 6.63 -12.84 5.71
CA PRO A 402 7.20 -12.81 7.05
C PRO A 402 8.67 -13.26 7.13
#